data_AF-A0A258SZ51-F1
#
_entry.id   AF-A0A258SZ51-F1
#
_cell.length_a   1.000
_cell.length_b   1.000
_cell.length_c   1.000
_cell.angle_alpha   90.00
_cell.angle_beta   90.00
_cell.angle_gamma   90.00
#
_symmetry.space_group_name_H-M   'P 1'
#
loop_
_entity.id
_entity.type
_entity.pdbx_description
1 polymer ?
#
loop_
_entity_poly.entity_id
_entity_poly.type
_entity_poly.pdbx_seq_one_letter_code
_entity_poly.pdbx_strand_id
1 'polypeptide(L)' 'LKPELVLLGTGAKHLFLHPKHYQELSASGIALECMTTAAACRTYNILMSEGRNVAAALIL' A
#
# COMPACT_ATOMS: atom_id res chain seq x y z
N LEU A 1 -1.52 -11.21 -9.90
CA LEU A 1 -0.48 -10.89 -8.89
C LEU A 1 -0.99 -11.30 -7.52
N LYS A 2 -0.12 -11.77 -6.63
CA LYS A 2 -0.43 -11.95 -5.19
C LYS A 2 0.65 -11.21 -4.40
N PRO A 3 0.54 -9.88 -4.20
CA PRO A 3 1.56 -9.10 -3.51
C PRO A 3 1.61 -9.47 -2.02
N GLU A 4 2.76 -9.26 -1.39
CA GLU A 4 2.90 -9.37 0.07
C GLU A 4 2.45 -8.10 0.79
N LEU A 5 2.50 -6.95 0.10
CA LEU A 5 2.17 -5.63 0.62
C LEU A 5 1.51 -4.76 -0.46
N VAL A 6 0.46 -4.03 -0.06
CA VAL A 6 -0.17 -2.99 -0.86
C VAL A 6 0.04 -1.64 -0.18
N LEU A 7 0.60 -0.69 -0.93
CA LEU A 7 0.69 0.71 -0.54
C LEU A 7 -0.50 1.47 -1.15
N LEU A 8 -1.36 2.01 -0.30
CA LEU A 8 -2.44 2.92 -0.72
C LEU A 8 -1.99 4.37 -0.56
N GLY A 9 -1.75 5.03 -1.68
CA GLY A 9 -1.56 6.48 -1.77
C GLY A 9 -2.90 7.20 -1.74
N THR A 10 -3.24 7.87 -0.63
CA THR A 10 -4.54 8.54 -0.40
C THR A 10 -4.58 9.99 -0.91
N GLY A 11 -3.70 10.35 -1.85
CA GLY A 11 -3.58 11.71 -2.38
C GLY A 11 -2.68 12.59 -1.53
N ALA A 12 -3.05 13.87 -1.40
CA ALA A 12 -2.26 14.89 -0.70
C ALA A 12 -2.22 14.72 0.83
N LYS A 13 -3.16 13.95 1.40
CA LYS A 13 -3.27 13.73 2.86
C LYS A 13 -3.28 12.25 3.15
N HIS A 14 -2.66 11.85 4.26
CA HIS A 14 -2.79 10.50 4.79
C HIS A 14 -4.22 10.31 5.31
N LEU A 15 -4.88 9.25 4.87
CA LEU A 15 -6.21 8.85 5.33
C LEU A 15 -6.17 7.39 5.75
N PHE A 16 -6.88 7.07 6.82
CA PHE A 16 -7.07 5.69 7.24
C PHE A 16 -8.22 5.06 6.45
N LEU A 17 -7.99 3.86 5.95
CA LEU A 17 -9.08 3.03 5.46
C LEU A 17 -9.91 2.50 6.63
N HIS A 18 -11.16 2.14 6.33
CA HIS A 18 -11.99 1.45 7.30
C HIS A 18 -11.34 0.11 7.72
N PRO A 19 -11.32 -0.26 9.02
CA PRO A 19 -10.64 -1.46 9.53
C PRO A 19 -10.99 -2.76 8.80
N LYS A 20 -12.23 -2.85 8.30
CA LYS A 20 -12.71 -3.98 7.49
C LYS A 20 -11.78 -4.30 6.30
N HIS A 21 -11.27 -3.27 5.61
CA HIS A 21 -10.40 -3.48 4.46
C HIS A 21 -9.01 -4.00 4.86
N TYR A 22 -8.48 -3.54 5.99
CA TYR A 22 -7.26 -4.11 6.55
C TYR A 22 -7.44 -5.59 6.90
N GLN A 23 -8.58 -5.95 7.50
CA GLN A 23 -8.89 -7.32 7.87
C GLN A 23 -9.03 -8.23 6.65
N GLU A 24 -9.73 -7.80 5.60
CA GLU A 24 -9.91 -8.56 4.36
C GLU A 24 -8.57 -8.86 3.66
N LEU A 25 -7.70 -7.85 3.55
CA LEU A 25 -6.38 -8.04 2.95
C LEU A 25 -5.46 -8.87 3.85
N SER A 26 -5.45 -8.61 5.16
CA SER A 26 -4.63 -9.36 6.12
C SER A 26 -5.02 -10.83 6.17
N ALA A 27 -6.32 -11.15 6.12
CA ALA A 27 -6.81 -12.53 6.03
C ALA A 27 -6.33 -13.25 4.75
N SER A 28 -6.00 -12.50 3.69
CA SER A 28 -5.43 -13.02 2.45
C SER A 28 -3.88 -13.07 2.47
N GLY A 29 -3.25 -12.74 3.59
CA GLY A 29 -1.79 -12.66 3.75
C GLY A 29 -1.17 -11.42 3.09
N ILE A 30 -1.96 -10.38 2.86
CA ILE A 30 -1.52 -9.14 2.20
C ILE A 30 -1.54 -8.01 3.23
N ALA A 31 -0.39 -7.40 3.49
CA ALA A 31 -0.31 -6.21 4.32
C ALA A 31 -0.86 -4.98 3.57
N LEU A 32 -1.48 -4.04 4.27
CA LEU A 32 -2.00 -2.80 3.71
C LEU A 32 -1.46 -1.61 4.50
N GLU A 33 -0.83 -0.68 3.81
CA GLU A 33 -0.36 0.58 4.40
C GLU A 33 -0.98 1.77 3.67
N CYS A 34 -1.55 2.71 4.42
CA CYS A 34 -2.04 3.95 3.87
C CYS A 34 -1.00 5.06 4.07
N MET A 35 -0.78 5.90 3.08
CA MET A 35 0.12 7.05 3.15
C MET A 35 -0.24 8.08 2.08
N THR A 36 0.40 9.25 2.11
CA THR A 36 0.22 10.20 1.00
C THR A 36 0.74 9.58 -0.30
N THR A 37 0.17 9.96 -1.44
CA THR A 37 0.58 9.43 -2.76
C THR A 37 2.08 9.64 -3.01
N ALA A 38 2.62 10.80 -2.61
CA ALA A 38 4.06 11.07 -2.70
C ALA A 38 4.91 10.11 -1.86
N ALA A 39 4.46 9.74 -0.66
CA ALA A 39 5.14 8.75 0.18
C ALA A 39 5.03 7.34 -0.44
N ALA A 40 3.85 6.96 -0.91
CA ALA A 40 3.61 5.65 -1.53
C ALA A 40 4.56 5.42 -2.73
N CYS A 41 4.74 6.41 -3.59
CA CYS A 41 5.68 6.31 -4.72
C CYS A 41 7.13 6.09 -4.27
N ARG A 42 7.59 6.81 -3.23
CA ARG A 42 8.96 6.66 -2.71
C ARG A 42 9.17 5.27 -2.09
N THR A 43 8.25 4.85 -1.24
CA THR A 43 8.30 3.55 -0.57
C THR A 43 8.21 2.40 -1.58
N TYR A 44 7.33 2.50 -2.57
CA TYR A 44 7.22 1.52 -3.65
C TYR A 44 8.56 1.33 -4.37
N ASN A 45 9.23 2.43 -4.76
CA ASN A 45 10.51 2.35 -5.45
C ASN A 45 11.60 1.68 -4.61
N ILE A 46 11.65 1.97 -3.31
CA ILE A 46 12.60 1.33 -2.39
C ILE A 46 12.30 -0.18 -2.32
N LEU A 47 11.06 -0.56 -2.03
CA LEU A 47 10.67 -1.97 -1.89
C LEU A 47 10.86 -2.76 -3.19
N MET A 48 10.57 -2.15 -4.34
CA MET A 48 10.84 -2.74 -5.65
C MET A 48 12.34 -2.94 -5.88
N SER A 49 13.18 -1.99 -5.46
CA SER A 49 14.64 -2.13 -5.58
C SER A 49 15.20 -3.23 -4.68
N GLU A 50 14.53 -3.51 -3.56
CA GLU A 50 14.84 -4.64 -2.67
C GLU A 50 14.31 -5.98 -3.18
N GLY A 51 13.62 -6.01 -4.33
CA GLY A 51 13.04 -7.23 -4.91
C GLY A 51 11.78 -7.73 -4.18
N ARG A 52 11.13 -6.89 -3.38
CA ARG A 52 9.89 -7.25 -2.68
C ARG A 52 8.70 -7.22 -3.63
N ASN A 53 7.74 -8.11 -3.39
CA ASN A 53 6.53 -8.25 -4.19
C ASN A 53 5.45 -7.27 -3.72
N VAL A 54 5.68 -5.98 -3.99
CA VAL A 54 4.81 -4.88 -3.57
C VAL A 54 3.88 -4.44 -4.70
N ALA A 55 2.66 -4.02 -4.35
CA ALA A 55 1.75 -3.31 -5.25
C ALA A 55 1.43 -1.92 -4.69
N ALA A 56 1.08 -0.98 -5.57
CA ALA A 56 0.65 0.35 -5.18
C ALA A 56 -0.68 0.72 -5.84
N ALA A 57 -1.60 1.29 -5.06
CA ALA A 57 -2.84 1.92 -5.52
C ALA A 57 -2.76 3.41 -5.20
N LEU A 58 -2.85 4.28 -6.21
CA LEU A 58 -2.56 5.71 -6.05
C LEU A 58 -3.78 6.55 -6.44
N ILE A 59 -4.22 7.41 -5.51
CA ILE A 59 -5.23 8.44 -5.74
C ILE A 59 -4.51 9.75 -6.12
N LEU A 60 -4.98 10.41 -7.18
CA LEU A 60 -4.44 11.68 -7.71
C LEU A 60 -5.32 12.86 -7.30
#